data_AF-D2VHX3-F1
#
_entry.id   AF-D2VHX3-F1
#
_cell.length_a   1.000
_cell.length_b   1.000
_cell.length_c   1.000
_cell.angle_alpha   90.00
_cell.angle_beta   90.00
_cell.angle_gamma   90.00
#
_symmetry.space_group_name_H-M   'P 1'
#
loop_
_entity.id
_entity.type
_entity.pdbx_description
1 polymer ?
#
loop_
_entity_poly.entity_id
_entity_poly.type
_entity_poly.pdbx_seq_one_letter_code
_entity_poly.pdbx_strand_id
1 'polypeptide(L)'
;MVNNDITVTVEDDYKQKSGKARYEQKEVKEFDDMNLKEDLLRGIYSYGFEKPSIIQQRAILPITTSEPPADVIGQAQSGTGKTATFTISLLQRLNISPDVIQPQGLVLAPTRELAQQIHKVIMSLGEYMKVKVHACVGGTKVQHDIAILEEGVHIIVGTPGRVFHMIQSGHLNVNSIKMLVIDEADEMLSRGFKDQIYAIFKNLPQDMQVCLFSATMPTEVLEITDKFMRDPIRILVKKEELTLEGIKQFYISVDREDYKFETLCDLYKVLTISQCVIFCNSRKKVEQLAEQLNKKDFTVSCMHGEMDPKDRELIMHEFRTSASRVLITTDLLARGIDVHHVSLVINFDLPRHKENYLHRIGRSGRYGRKGVAINFVTKDDVRSLREIEKFYSTSIEECPNNIAELI
;
A
#
# COMPACT_ATOMS: atom_id res chain seq x y z
N MET A 1 -17.91 -8.09 -21.09
CA MET A 1 -16.92 -9.06 -20.64
C MET A 1 -15.60 -8.63 -21.26
N VAL A 2 -14.75 -7.96 -20.48
CA VAL A 2 -13.42 -7.52 -20.92
C VAL A 2 -12.44 -8.48 -20.26
N ASN A 3 -11.61 -9.15 -21.04
CA ASN A 3 -10.53 -10.00 -20.54
C ASN A 3 -9.50 -9.11 -19.85
N ASN A 4 -9.34 -9.26 -18.54
CA ASN A 4 -8.33 -8.59 -17.71
C ASN A 4 -6.98 -9.35 -17.81
N ASP A 5 -6.46 -9.54 -19.01
CA ASP A 5 -5.16 -10.20 -19.20
C ASP A 5 -4.03 -9.18 -18.96
N ILE A 6 -3.82 -8.80 -17.68
CA ILE A 6 -2.59 -8.14 -17.26
C ILE A 6 -1.48 -9.20 -17.34
N THR A 7 -0.56 -9.05 -18.30
CA THR A 7 0.61 -9.91 -18.48
C THR A 7 1.66 -9.62 -17.41
N VAL A 8 1.43 -10.14 -16.20
CA VAL A 8 2.48 -10.20 -15.17
C VAL A 8 3.61 -11.08 -15.70
N THR A 9 4.63 -10.45 -16.27
CA THR A 9 5.88 -11.10 -16.60
C THR A 9 6.64 -11.33 -15.33
N VAL A 10 6.61 -12.57 -14.89
CA VAL A 10 7.73 -13.11 -14.16
C VAL A 10 8.93 -12.97 -15.09
N GLU A 11 9.84 -12.05 -14.80
CA GLU A 11 11.11 -11.98 -15.52
C GLU A 11 11.87 -13.29 -15.25
N ASP A 12 11.76 -14.25 -16.15
CA ASP A 12 12.73 -15.33 -16.31
C ASP A 12 14.12 -14.78 -16.72
N ASP A 13 14.18 -13.51 -17.14
CA ASP A 13 15.38 -12.84 -17.65
C ASP A 13 16.43 -12.52 -16.58
N TYR A 14 16.08 -12.52 -15.30
CA TYR A 14 17.07 -12.66 -14.24
C TYR A 14 17.29 -14.15 -13.97
N LYS A 15 18.01 -14.80 -14.89
CA LYS A 15 18.55 -16.14 -14.67
C LYS A 15 19.10 -16.22 -13.25
N GLN A 16 18.49 -17.07 -12.42
CA GLN A 16 19.06 -17.41 -11.12
C GLN A 16 20.53 -17.76 -11.32
N LYS A 17 21.39 -17.34 -10.39
CA LYS A 17 22.83 -17.67 -10.43
C LYS A 17 23.08 -19.19 -10.50
N SER A 18 22.09 -20.02 -10.18
CA SER A 18 22.15 -21.48 -10.08
C SER A 18 21.58 -22.25 -11.29
N GLY A 19 20.84 -21.63 -12.20
CA GLY A 19 20.26 -22.30 -13.38
C GLY A 19 19.16 -23.37 -13.12
N LYS A 20 18.67 -23.54 -11.88
CA LYS A 20 17.54 -24.43 -11.54
C LYS A 20 16.49 -23.67 -10.74
N ALA A 21 15.29 -23.51 -11.30
CA ALA A 21 14.17 -22.84 -10.64
C ALA A 21 13.89 -23.45 -9.26
N ARG A 22 13.91 -22.63 -8.20
CA ARG A 22 13.56 -23.01 -6.82
C ARG A 22 12.09 -23.41 -6.64
N TYR A 23 11.23 -22.97 -7.54
CA TYR A 23 9.79 -23.24 -7.52
C TYR A 23 9.29 -23.37 -8.95
N GLU A 24 8.56 -24.45 -9.25
CA GLU A 24 7.88 -24.61 -10.53
C GLU A 24 6.58 -23.82 -10.48
N GLN A 25 6.50 -22.75 -11.26
CA GLN A 25 5.41 -21.79 -11.17
C GLN A 25 4.08 -22.44 -11.52
N LYS A 26 3.15 -22.37 -10.58
CA LYS A 26 1.78 -22.83 -10.75
C LYS A 26 0.83 -21.65 -10.56
N GLU A 27 0.15 -21.26 -11.63
CA GLU A 27 -0.98 -20.32 -11.52
C GLU A 27 -2.16 -21.09 -10.93
N VAL A 28 -2.65 -20.64 -9.77
CA VAL A 28 -3.75 -21.31 -9.06
C VAL A 28 -4.97 -20.42 -9.05
N LYS A 29 -6.07 -20.89 -9.65
CA LYS A 29 -7.24 -20.07 -9.98
C LYS A 29 -8.26 -19.92 -8.85
N GLU A 30 -8.21 -20.79 -7.85
CA GLU A 30 -9.13 -20.81 -6.70
C GLU A 30 -8.33 -20.91 -5.39
N PHE A 31 -8.84 -20.37 -4.28
CA PHE A 31 -8.13 -20.44 -3.00
C PHE A 31 -8.06 -21.86 -2.43
N ASP A 32 -9.07 -22.70 -2.71
CA ASP A 32 -9.12 -24.10 -2.29
C ASP A 32 -7.94 -24.92 -2.84
N ASP A 33 -7.50 -24.59 -4.05
CA ASP A 33 -6.40 -25.27 -4.73
C ASP A 33 -5.02 -24.87 -4.19
N MET A 34 -4.94 -23.91 -3.26
CA MET A 34 -3.69 -23.43 -2.67
C MET A 34 -3.24 -24.23 -1.43
N ASN A 35 -4.01 -25.25 -1.02
CA ASN A 35 -3.72 -26.10 0.15
C ASN A 35 -3.49 -25.28 1.44
N LEU A 36 -4.34 -24.27 1.66
CA LEU A 36 -4.32 -23.42 2.85
C LEU A 36 -4.97 -24.14 4.04
N LYS A 37 -4.60 -23.76 5.27
CA LYS A 37 -5.28 -24.25 6.48
C LYS A 37 -6.77 -23.95 6.42
N GLU A 38 -7.61 -24.88 6.86
CA GLU A 38 -9.07 -24.75 6.80
C GLU A 38 -9.59 -23.48 7.50
N ASP A 39 -9.07 -23.17 8.71
CA ASP A 39 -9.44 -21.97 9.45
C ASP A 39 -9.08 -20.67 8.70
N LEU A 40 -7.94 -20.68 7.99
CA LEU A 40 -7.52 -19.55 7.17
C LEU A 40 -8.41 -19.40 5.93
N LEU A 41 -8.70 -20.50 5.25
CA LEU A 41 -9.58 -20.53 4.08
C LEU A 41 -10.99 -20.02 4.43
N ARG A 42 -11.51 -20.43 5.59
CA ARG A 42 -12.76 -19.89 6.14
C ARG A 42 -12.68 -18.38 6.37
N GLY A 43 -11.56 -17.88 6.91
CA GLY A 43 -11.33 -16.45 7.10
C GLY A 43 -11.32 -15.66 5.79
N ILE A 44 -10.68 -16.22 4.75
CA ILE A 44 -10.65 -15.64 3.39
C ILE A 44 -12.06 -15.46 2.84
N TYR A 45 -12.89 -16.51 2.90
CA TYR A 45 -14.26 -16.47 2.40
C TYR A 45 -15.19 -15.59 3.25
N SER A 46 -15.07 -15.63 4.58
CA SER A 46 -15.84 -14.73 5.47
C SER A 46 -15.49 -13.26 5.27
N TYR A 47 -14.26 -12.94 4.87
CA TYR A 47 -13.86 -11.58 4.52
C TYR A 47 -14.50 -11.09 3.21
N GLY A 48 -15.02 -12.01 2.37
CA GLY A 48 -15.70 -11.71 1.12
C GLY A 48 -14.83 -11.87 -0.13
N PHE A 49 -13.68 -12.54 -0.04
CA PHE A 49 -12.92 -12.91 -1.23
C PHE A 49 -13.53 -14.14 -1.91
N GLU A 50 -13.83 -14.04 -3.19
CA GLU A 50 -14.36 -15.16 -3.99
C GLU A 50 -13.24 -15.85 -4.78
N LYS A 51 -12.40 -15.07 -5.47
CA LYS A 51 -11.32 -15.57 -6.31
C LYS A 51 -10.01 -14.83 -6.07
N PRO A 52 -8.85 -15.52 -6.17
CA PRO A 52 -7.55 -14.89 -6.03
C PRO A 52 -7.27 -13.93 -7.20
N SER A 53 -6.72 -12.76 -6.89
CA SER A 53 -6.17 -11.84 -7.89
C SER A 53 -4.88 -12.38 -8.50
N ILE A 54 -4.48 -11.88 -9.67
CA ILE A 54 -3.26 -12.28 -10.38
C ILE A 54 -2.01 -12.36 -9.48
N ILE A 55 -1.81 -11.39 -8.58
CA ILE A 55 -0.68 -11.41 -7.64
C ILE A 55 -0.84 -12.49 -6.58
N GLN A 56 -2.06 -12.73 -6.08
CA GLN A 56 -2.36 -13.81 -5.13
C GLN A 56 -2.12 -15.19 -5.76
N GLN A 57 -2.59 -15.39 -6.99
CA GLN A 57 -2.41 -16.63 -7.76
C GLN A 57 -0.94 -16.99 -7.95
N ARG A 58 -0.07 -15.99 -8.12
CA ARG A 58 1.35 -16.17 -8.41
C ARG A 58 2.23 -16.18 -7.16
N ALA A 59 1.88 -15.44 -6.11
CA ALA A 59 2.78 -15.19 -4.97
C ALA A 59 2.47 -16.02 -3.73
N ILE A 60 1.21 -16.42 -3.48
CA ILE A 60 0.87 -17.13 -2.24
C ILE A 60 1.64 -18.46 -2.16
N LEU A 61 1.54 -19.30 -3.20
CA LEU A 61 2.18 -20.62 -3.16
C LEU A 61 3.71 -20.59 -3.05
N PRO A 62 4.45 -19.77 -3.82
CA PRO A 62 5.89 -19.67 -3.61
C PRO A 62 6.28 -19.31 -2.18
N ILE A 63 5.52 -18.44 -1.52
CA ILE A 63 5.78 -18.04 -0.14
C ILE A 63 5.48 -19.19 0.83
N THR A 64 4.39 -19.94 0.61
CA THR A 64 3.88 -20.90 1.58
C THR A 64 4.44 -22.32 1.43
N THR A 65 4.84 -22.72 0.23
CA THR A 65 5.18 -24.13 -0.11
C THR A 65 6.64 -24.39 -0.44
N SER A 66 7.45 -23.35 -0.66
CA SER A 66 8.88 -23.54 -0.94
C SER A 66 9.61 -24.14 0.26
N GLU A 67 10.43 -25.16 0.01
CA GLU A 67 11.28 -25.80 1.02
C GLU A 67 12.73 -25.87 0.53
N PRO A 68 13.68 -25.13 1.13
CA PRO A 68 13.48 -24.16 2.22
C PRO A 68 12.65 -22.93 1.77
N PRO A 69 12.10 -22.14 2.72
CA PRO A 69 11.29 -20.97 2.41
C PRO A 69 12.02 -19.99 1.51
N ALA A 70 11.39 -19.63 0.38
CA ALA A 70 11.96 -18.74 -0.60
C ALA A 70 11.63 -17.28 -0.27
N ASP A 71 12.61 -16.39 -0.38
CA ASP A 71 12.36 -14.96 -0.35
C ASP A 71 11.56 -14.54 -1.60
N VAL A 72 10.69 -13.55 -1.48
CA VAL A 72 9.79 -13.15 -2.59
C VAL A 72 9.75 -11.64 -2.75
N ILE A 73 9.90 -11.16 -3.98
CA ILE A 73 9.63 -9.78 -4.39
C ILE A 73 8.35 -9.78 -5.21
N GLY A 74 7.29 -9.21 -4.66
CA GLY A 74 5.98 -9.07 -5.30
C GLY A 74 5.70 -7.63 -5.71
N GLN A 75 5.75 -7.37 -7.01
CA GLN A 75 5.25 -6.11 -7.58
C GLN A 75 3.83 -6.33 -8.10
N ALA A 76 2.91 -5.43 -7.74
CA ALA A 76 1.58 -5.39 -8.36
C ALA A 76 0.97 -4.01 -8.19
N GLN A 77 0.03 -3.63 -9.06
CA GLN A 77 -0.62 -2.32 -8.99
C GLN A 77 -1.32 -2.06 -7.64
N SER A 78 -1.60 -0.80 -7.32
CA SER A 78 -2.39 -0.44 -6.13
C SER A 78 -3.79 -1.07 -6.17
N GLY A 79 -4.26 -1.58 -5.03
CA GLY A 79 -5.62 -2.16 -4.94
C GLY A 79 -5.81 -3.53 -5.58
N THR A 80 -4.74 -4.25 -5.95
CA THR A 80 -4.80 -5.59 -6.55
C THR A 80 -4.62 -6.74 -5.56
N GLY A 81 -4.67 -6.47 -4.26
CA GLY A 81 -4.62 -7.52 -3.22
C GLY A 81 -3.22 -7.90 -2.71
N LYS A 82 -2.20 -7.04 -2.88
CA LYS A 82 -0.85 -7.22 -2.30
C LYS A 82 -0.88 -7.50 -0.79
N THR A 83 -1.62 -6.67 -0.04
CA THR A 83 -1.76 -6.83 1.41
C THR A 83 -2.34 -8.19 1.79
N ALA A 84 -3.44 -8.58 1.15
CA ALA A 84 -4.03 -9.91 1.36
C ALA A 84 -3.05 -11.04 0.99
N THR A 85 -2.26 -10.88 -0.08
CA THR A 85 -1.28 -11.88 -0.53
C THR A 85 -0.29 -12.23 0.58
N PHE A 86 0.38 -11.24 1.16
CA PHE A 86 1.35 -11.52 2.23
C PHE A 86 0.68 -11.87 3.55
N THR A 87 -0.51 -11.34 3.84
CA THR A 87 -1.24 -11.70 5.07
C THR A 87 -1.66 -13.16 5.07
N ILE A 88 -2.24 -13.63 3.96
CA ILE A 88 -2.63 -15.05 3.79
C ILE A 88 -1.38 -15.93 3.91
N SER A 89 -0.30 -15.56 3.22
CA SER A 89 0.94 -16.33 3.23
C SER A 89 1.59 -16.37 4.62
N LEU A 90 1.57 -15.24 5.34
CA LEU A 90 2.05 -15.15 6.70
C LEU A 90 1.25 -16.07 7.62
N LEU A 91 -0.08 -15.92 7.67
CA LEU A 91 -0.97 -16.75 8.51
C LEU A 91 -0.81 -18.25 8.22
N GLN A 92 -0.63 -18.62 6.95
CA GLN A 92 -0.38 -20.00 6.56
C GLN A 92 0.90 -20.56 7.17
N ARG A 93 1.98 -19.78 7.24
CA ARG A 93 3.30 -20.21 7.73
C ARG A 93 3.43 -20.25 9.26
N LEU A 94 2.54 -19.59 9.99
CA LEU A 94 2.65 -19.51 11.47
C LEU A 94 2.29 -20.83 12.16
N ASN A 95 2.95 -21.11 13.28
CA ASN A 95 2.46 -22.07 14.25
C ASN A 95 1.57 -21.35 15.26
N ILE A 96 0.28 -21.69 15.31
CA ILE A 96 -0.72 -21.06 16.20
C ILE A 96 -1.19 -22.07 17.25
N SER A 97 -0.29 -22.96 17.68
CA SER A 97 -0.53 -23.82 18.84
C SER A 97 -0.75 -22.97 20.10
N PRO A 98 -1.70 -23.33 20.99
CA PRO A 98 -1.91 -22.65 22.27
C PRO A 98 -0.63 -22.48 23.11
N ASP A 99 0.33 -23.39 22.96
CA ASP A 99 1.59 -23.39 23.71
C ASP A 99 2.67 -22.45 23.12
N VAL A 100 2.43 -21.85 21.96
CA VAL A 100 3.44 -21.07 21.21
C VAL A 100 2.96 -19.64 21.02
N ILE A 101 3.02 -18.84 22.08
CA ILE A 101 2.61 -17.43 22.07
C ILE A 101 3.84 -16.51 21.98
N GLN A 102 4.54 -16.57 20.85
CA GLN A 102 5.75 -15.78 20.60
C GLN A 102 5.77 -15.20 19.18
N PRO A 103 6.42 -14.03 18.96
CA PRO A 103 6.46 -13.40 17.66
C PRO A 103 7.14 -14.29 16.62
N GLN A 104 6.40 -14.64 15.58
CA GLN A 104 6.86 -15.46 14.45
C GLN A 104 6.82 -14.70 13.13
N GLY A 105 5.98 -13.65 13.05
CA GLY A 105 5.85 -12.78 11.89
C GLY A 105 6.12 -11.32 12.25
N LEU A 106 6.84 -10.61 11.39
CA LEU A 106 7.00 -9.16 11.47
C LEU A 106 6.61 -8.52 10.14
N VAL A 107 5.69 -7.55 10.17
CA VAL A 107 5.29 -6.76 9.01
C VAL A 107 5.66 -5.30 9.26
N LEU A 108 6.48 -4.74 8.37
CA LEU A 108 6.88 -3.34 8.40
C LEU A 108 6.11 -2.54 7.34
N ALA A 109 5.58 -1.39 7.75
CA ALA A 109 4.88 -0.44 6.87
C ALA A 109 5.35 1.00 7.11
N PRO A 110 5.34 1.88 6.08
CA PRO A 110 5.87 3.24 6.17
C PRO A 110 5.06 4.18 7.05
N THR A 111 3.74 3.95 7.16
CA THR A 111 2.83 4.83 7.90
C THR A 111 2.07 4.07 8.98
N ARG A 112 1.61 4.82 9.99
CA ARG A 112 0.87 4.26 11.13
C ARG A 112 -0.50 3.77 10.66
N GLU A 113 -1.11 4.51 9.76
CA GLU A 113 -2.42 4.24 9.17
C GLU A 113 -2.39 2.94 8.37
N LEU A 114 -1.33 2.72 7.58
CA LEU A 114 -1.15 1.47 6.83
C LEU A 114 -0.88 0.30 7.78
N ALA A 115 -0.02 0.47 8.79
CA ALA A 115 0.23 -0.57 9.78
C ALA A 115 -1.06 -1.01 10.51
N GLN A 116 -1.90 -0.04 10.91
CA GLN A 116 -3.21 -0.31 11.53
C GLN A 116 -4.19 -1.00 10.57
N GLN A 117 -4.15 -0.65 9.28
CA GLN A 117 -4.97 -1.32 8.28
C GLN A 117 -4.52 -2.76 8.04
N ILE A 118 -3.22 -3.00 7.93
CA ILE A 118 -2.66 -4.36 7.81
C ILE A 118 -3.04 -5.18 9.03
N HIS A 119 -2.92 -4.62 10.25
CA HIS A 119 -3.35 -5.27 11.48
C HIS A 119 -4.82 -5.75 11.38
N LYS A 120 -5.73 -4.87 10.96
CA LYS A 120 -7.15 -5.22 10.77
C LYS A 120 -7.34 -6.33 9.74
N VAL A 121 -6.63 -6.28 8.60
CA VAL A 121 -6.70 -7.33 7.57
C VAL A 121 -6.23 -8.69 8.11
N ILE A 122 -5.14 -8.70 8.88
CA ILE A 122 -4.64 -9.93 9.51
C ILE A 122 -5.65 -10.46 10.53
N MET A 123 -6.23 -9.59 11.36
CA MET A 123 -7.23 -10.00 12.36
C MET A 123 -8.49 -10.58 11.69
N SER A 124 -8.96 -9.99 10.59
CA SER A 124 -10.13 -10.50 9.87
C SER A 124 -9.85 -11.82 9.14
N LEU A 125 -8.75 -11.92 8.41
CA LEU A 125 -8.40 -13.16 7.70
C LEU A 125 -8.01 -14.30 8.67
N GLY A 126 -7.48 -13.96 9.84
CA GLY A 126 -7.09 -14.89 10.89
C GLY A 126 -8.16 -15.14 11.96
N GLU A 127 -9.40 -14.67 11.77
CA GLU A 127 -10.47 -14.72 12.79
C GLU A 127 -10.67 -16.11 13.40
N TYR A 128 -10.68 -17.15 12.56
CA TYR A 128 -10.90 -18.52 12.99
C TYR A 128 -9.64 -19.23 13.50
N MET A 129 -8.46 -18.62 13.35
CA MET A 129 -7.18 -19.22 13.76
C MET A 129 -6.79 -18.89 15.19
N LYS A 130 -7.51 -17.98 15.87
CA LYS A 130 -7.15 -17.43 17.20
C LYS A 130 -5.75 -16.80 17.23
N VAL A 131 -5.33 -16.21 16.10
CA VAL A 131 -4.05 -15.51 16.01
C VAL A 131 -4.05 -14.27 16.90
N LYS A 132 -2.92 -14.03 17.57
CA LYS A 132 -2.68 -12.79 18.34
C LYS A 132 -1.78 -11.86 17.53
N VAL A 133 -2.24 -10.65 17.29
CA VAL A 133 -1.55 -9.66 16.43
C VAL A 133 -1.51 -8.32 17.15
N HIS A 134 -0.36 -7.67 17.18
CA HIS A 134 -0.21 -6.32 17.73
C HIS A 134 0.33 -5.33 16.71
N ALA A 135 -0.15 -4.08 16.80
CA ALA A 135 0.26 -2.97 15.95
C ALA A 135 1.21 -2.01 16.69
N CYS A 136 2.51 -2.18 16.52
CA CYS A 136 3.57 -1.33 17.08
C CYS A 136 3.78 -0.08 16.22
N VAL A 137 3.01 0.97 16.49
CA VAL A 137 3.11 2.26 15.79
C VAL A 137 3.54 3.39 16.73
N GLY A 138 4.23 4.42 16.21
CA GLY A 138 4.59 5.61 16.99
C GLY A 138 3.37 6.27 17.64
N GLY A 139 3.54 7.26 18.53
CA GLY A 139 2.47 8.08 19.14
C GLY A 139 1.35 7.36 19.92
N THR A 140 1.37 6.04 20.06
CA THR A 140 0.64 5.33 21.13
C THR A 140 1.49 5.31 22.40
N LYS A 141 0.87 5.07 23.56
CA LYS A 141 1.58 4.93 24.84
C LYS A 141 2.49 3.71 24.78
N VAL A 142 3.78 3.91 25.03
CA VAL A 142 4.78 2.83 25.00
C VAL A 142 4.46 1.74 26.03
N GLN A 143 3.99 2.12 27.22
CA GLN A 143 3.61 1.15 28.26
C GLN A 143 2.48 0.20 27.83
N HIS A 144 1.60 0.64 26.93
CA HIS A 144 0.55 -0.23 26.40
C HIS A 144 1.13 -1.28 25.45
N ASP A 145 2.07 -0.90 24.59
CA ASP A 145 2.79 -1.86 23.74
C ASP A 145 3.55 -2.89 24.58
N ILE A 146 4.25 -2.43 25.63
CA ILE A 146 5.01 -3.32 26.52
C ILE A 146 4.10 -4.37 27.15
N ALA A 147 2.97 -3.97 27.73
CA ALA A 147 2.04 -4.90 28.37
C ALA A 147 1.52 -5.98 27.40
N ILE A 148 1.16 -5.60 26.17
CA ILE A 148 0.67 -6.54 25.15
C ILE A 148 1.79 -7.50 24.69
N LEU A 149 3.02 -6.99 24.53
CA LEU A 149 4.16 -7.80 24.14
C LEU A 149 4.54 -8.82 25.23
N GLU A 150 4.41 -8.46 26.51
CA GLU A 150 4.61 -9.34 27.66
C GLU A 150 3.55 -10.45 27.74
N GLU A 151 2.30 -10.18 27.35
CA GLU A 151 1.24 -11.21 27.22
C GLU A 151 1.48 -12.19 26.06
N GLY A 152 2.38 -11.84 25.14
CA GLY A 152 2.75 -12.64 23.99
C GLY A 152 1.81 -12.48 22.79
N VAL A 153 2.41 -12.37 21.61
CA VAL A 153 1.72 -12.22 20.32
C VAL A 153 2.42 -13.03 19.24
N HIS A 154 1.70 -13.43 18.19
CA HIS A 154 2.25 -14.23 17.09
C HIS A 154 2.79 -13.35 15.96
N ILE A 155 2.16 -12.20 15.71
CA ILE A 155 2.53 -11.27 14.65
C ILE A 155 2.67 -9.86 15.22
N ILE A 156 3.73 -9.17 14.80
CA ILE A 156 3.89 -7.73 14.95
C ILE A 156 3.68 -7.05 13.60
N VAL A 157 2.86 -6.02 13.57
CA VAL A 157 2.75 -5.08 12.45
C VAL A 157 3.22 -3.72 12.95
N GLY A 158 4.04 -2.99 12.23
CA GLY A 158 4.47 -1.70 12.76
C GLY A 158 5.26 -0.80 11.84
N THR A 159 5.45 0.43 12.31
CA THR A 159 6.36 1.39 11.68
C THR A 159 7.79 1.15 12.15
N PRO A 160 8.82 1.26 11.29
CA PRO A 160 10.20 0.94 11.65
C PRO A 160 10.69 1.55 12.95
N GLY A 161 10.46 2.86 13.16
CA GLY A 161 10.91 3.54 14.38
C GLY A 161 10.37 2.95 15.69
N ARG A 162 9.06 2.62 15.77
CA ARG A 162 8.48 2.03 16.99
C ARG A 162 8.91 0.59 17.18
N VAL A 163 8.93 -0.20 16.11
CA VAL A 163 9.39 -1.61 16.17
C VAL A 163 10.84 -1.66 16.64
N PHE A 164 11.72 -0.85 16.04
CA PHE A 164 13.13 -0.78 16.43
C PHE A 164 13.31 -0.38 17.89
N HIS A 165 12.54 0.61 18.38
CA HIS A 165 12.56 0.99 19.78
C HIS A 165 12.17 -0.16 20.71
N MET A 166 11.11 -0.93 20.40
CA MET A 166 10.69 -2.09 21.21
C MET A 166 11.75 -3.20 21.23
N ILE A 167 12.44 -3.42 20.12
CA ILE A 167 13.56 -4.39 20.04
C ILE A 167 14.74 -3.91 20.89
N GLN A 168 15.16 -2.66 20.70
CA GLN A 168 16.34 -2.10 21.38
C GLN A 168 16.15 -2.00 22.89
N SER A 169 14.93 -1.70 23.35
CA SER A 169 14.58 -1.67 24.77
C SER A 169 14.40 -3.07 25.40
N GLY A 170 14.50 -4.15 24.61
CA GLY A 170 14.37 -5.53 25.10
C GLY A 170 12.93 -5.99 25.36
N HIS A 171 11.91 -5.21 24.95
CA HIS A 171 10.50 -5.56 25.14
C HIS A 171 9.93 -6.41 24.01
N LEU A 172 10.56 -6.41 22.82
CA LEU A 172 10.19 -7.27 21.70
C LEU A 172 11.30 -8.30 21.45
N ASN A 173 11.05 -9.55 21.84
CA ASN A 173 11.90 -10.68 21.48
C ASN A 173 11.63 -11.12 20.04
N VAL A 174 12.66 -11.09 19.21
CA VAL A 174 12.59 -11.35 17.76
C VAL A 174 13.19 -12.69 17.35
N ASN A 175 13.72 -13.48 18.29
CA ASN A 175 14.48 -14.70 17.99
C ASN A 175 13.63 -15.78 17.31
N SER A 176 12.32 -15.74 17.49
CA SER A 176 11.37 -16.72 16.96
C SER A 176 10.74 -16.28 15.63
N ILE A 177 11.12 -15.11 15.09
CA ILE A 177 10.62 -14.59 13.82
C ILE A 177 11.14 -15.46 12.67
N LYS A 178 10.20 -15.99 11.89
CA LYS A 178 10.45 -16.82 10.71
C LYS A 178 10.21 -16.09 9.40
N MET A 179 9.45 -14.99 9.44
CA MET A 179 9.08 -14.23 8.26
C MET A 179 9.08 -12.73 8.55
N LEU A 180 9.80 -11.98 7.72
CA LEU A 180 9.74 -10.53 7.62
C LEU A 180 9.01 -10.14 6.34
N VAL A 181 8.00 -9.28 6.47
CA VAL A 181 7.30 -8.66 5.35
C VAL A 181 7.60 -7.16 5.34
N ILE A 182 7.95 -6.62 4.18
CA ILE A 182 8.10 -5.18 3.95
C ILE A 182 7.05 -4.75 2.93
N ASP A 183 6.05 -3.99 3.36
CA ASP A 183 5.02 -3.41 2.48
C ASP A 183 5.41 -1.98 2.05
N GLU A 184 4.98 -1.57 0.85
CA GLU A 184 5.37 -0.31 0.20
C GLU A 184 6.91 -0.12 0.19
N ALA A 185 7.60 -1.15 -0.29
CA ALA A 185 9.06 -1.28 -0.21
C ALA A 185 9.86 -0.14 -0.88
N ASP A 186 9.33 0.47 -1.93
CA ASP A 186 9.91 1.64 -2.58
C ASP A 186 10.02 2.83 -1.63
N GLU A 187 9.01 3.05 -0.81
CA GLU A 187 9.03 4.08 0.23
C GLU A 187 9.94 3.68 1.40
N MET A 188 9.82 2.44 1.84
CA MET A 188 10.55 1.89 2.98
C MET A 188 12.07 1.85 2.74
N LEU A 189 12.51 1.65 1.49
CA LEU A 189 13.93 1.59 1.14
C LEU A 189 14.47 2.92 0.61
N SER A 190 13.64 3.97 0.58
CA SER A 190 14.06 5.34 0.27
C SER A 190 14.88 5.98 1.39
N ARG A 191 15.40 7.21 1.15
CA ARG A 191 16.39 7.91 2.00
C ARG A 191 15.99 8.11 3.47
N GLY A 192 14.73 7.91 3.87
CA GLY A 192 14.26 8.15 5.25
C GLY A 192 14.23 6.92 6.17
N PHE A 193 13.90 5.74 5.65
CA PHE A 193 13.64 4.53 6.46
C PHE A 193 14.73 3.47 6.36
N LYS A 194 15.59 3.56 5.33
CA LYS A 194 16.63 2.58 5.04
C LYS A 194 17.49 2.20 6.24
N ASP A 195 18.00 3.18 6.98
CA ASP A 195 18.88 2.93 8.13
C ASP A 195 18.14 2.25 9.29
N GLN A 196 16.86 2.60 9.49
CA GLN A 196 16.01 1.98 10.51
C GLN A 196 15.70 0.52 10.17
N ILE A 197 15.39 0.24 8.90
CA ILE A 197 15.15 -1.14 8.44
C ILE A 197 16.41 -1.97 8.57
N TYR A 198 17.56 -1.41 8.20
CA TYR A 198 18.86 -2.07 8.41
C TYR A 198 19.12 -2.37 9.88
N ALA A 199 18.80 -1.44 10.77
CA ALA A 199 18.97 -1.63 12.21
C ALA A 199 18.05 -2.73 12.76
N ILE A 200 16.80 -2.81 12.30
CA ILE A 200 15.89 -3.91 12.63
C ILE A 200 16.46 -5.24 12.10
N PHE A 201 16.83 -5.30 10.83
CA PHE A 201 17.31 -6.52 10.17
C PHE A 201 18.50 -7.14 10.89
N LYS A 202 19.43 -6.33 11.43
CA LYS A 202 20.58 -6.80 12.20
C LYS A 202 20.22 -7.56 13.49
N ASN A 203 19.02 -7.34 14.03
CA ASN A 203 18.54 -8.02 15.23
C ASN A 203 17.71 -9.27 14.90
N LEU A 204 17.32 -9.47 13.63
CA LEU A 204 16.46 -10.59 13.23
C LEU A 204 17.28 -11.86 12.92
N PRO A 205 16.66 -13.05 13.03
CA PRO A 205 17.31 -14.31 12.66
C PRO A 205 17.78 -14.33 11.19
N GLN A 206 18.95 -14.90 10.91
CA GLN A 206 19.54 -14.91 9.57
C GLN A 206 18.85 -15.88 8.59
N ASP A 207 18.14 -16.87 9.11
CA ASP A 207 17.47 -17.90 8.33
C ASP A 207 16.03 -17.52 7.94
N MET A 208 15.50 -16.41 8.47
CA MET A 208 14.12 -15.97 8.23
C MET A 208 13.84 -15.68 6.74
N GLN A 209 12.61 -15.98 6.32
CA GLN A 209 12.11 -15.63 5.00
C GLN A 209 11.82 -14.13 4.90
N VAL A 210 12.21 -13.50 3.79
CA VAL A 210 11.92 -12.09 3.52
C VAL A 210 10.97 -11.98 2.33
N CYS A 211 9.84 -11.30 2.55
CA CYS A 211 8.89 -10.99 1.50
C CYS A 211 8.75 -9.48 1.35
N LEU A 212 8.86 -8.97 0.13
CA LEU A 212 8.88 -7.56 -0.16
C LEU A 212 7.79 -7.25 -1.18
N PHE A 213 6.92 -6.28 -0.87
CA PHE A 213 5.80 -5.89 -1.72
C PHE A 213 5.81 -4.39 -2.00
N SER A 214 5.58 -4.00 -3.25
CA SER A 214 5.33 -2.60 -3.63
C SER A 214 4.56 -2.50 -4.94
N ALA A 215 3.96 -1.34 -5.22
CA ALA A 215 3.50 -0.99 -6.56
C ALA A 215 4.62 -0.65 -7.53
N THR A 216 5.76 -0.15 -7.04
CA THR A 216 6.89 0.25 -7.88
C THR A 216 8.18 -0.40 -7.40
N MET A 217 9.04 -0.80 -8.34
CA MET A 217 10.36 -1.39 -8.07
C MET A 217 11.43 -0.68 -8.91
N PRO A 218 11.83 0.55 -8.54
CA PRO A 218 12.95 1.21 -9.21
C PRO A 218 14.25 0.44 -8.96
N THR A 219 15.24 0.59 -9.86
CA THR A 219 16.50 -0.14 -9.81
C THR A 219 17.22 0.01 -8.46
N GLU A 220 17.20 1.21 -7.87
CA GLU A 220 17.82 1.48 -6.57
C GLU A 220 17.21 0.62 -5.44
N VAL A 221 15.91 0.34 -5.51
CA VAL A 221 15.21 -0.51 -4.53
C VAL A 221 15.63 -1.96 -4.73
N LEU A 222 15.66 -2.45 -5.98
CA LEU A 222 16.12 -3.80 -6.32
C LEU A 222 17.57 -4.05 -5.88
N GLU A 223 18.48 -3.10 -6.10
CA GLU A 223 19.88 -3.20 -5.65
C GLU A 223 20.02 -3.29 -4.12
N ILE A 224 19.10 -2.66 -3.39
CA ILE A 224 19.07 -2.74 -1.92
C ILE A 224 18.57 -4.12 -1.49
N THR A 225 17.62 -4.74 -2.21
CA THR A 225 17.12 -6.09 -1.90
C THR A 225 18.20 -7.17 -1.94
N ASP A 226 19.18 -7.04 -2.83
CA ASP A 226 20.31 -7.99 -2.96
C ASP A 226 21.18 -8.08 -1.69
N LYS A 227 21.04 -7.14 -0.75
CA LYS A 227 21.82 -7.11 0.50
C LYS A 227 21.19 -7.87 1.65
N PHE A 228 19.89 -8.17 1.59
CA PHE A 228 19.16 -8.81 2.68
C PHE A 228 18.22 -9.94 2.24
N MET A 229 18.07 -10.17 0.93
CA MET A 229 17.31 -11.29 0.37
C MET A 229 18.25 -12.33 -0.28
N ARG A 230 17.84 -13.60 -0.24
CA ARG A 230 18.62 -14.76 -0.66
C ARG A 230 18.00 -15.42 -1.88
N ASP A 231 18.45 -15.01 -3.06
CA ASP A 231 17.96 -15.51 -4.35
C ASP A 231 16.41 -15.50 -4.43
N PRO A 232 15.81 -14.29 -4.37
CA PRO A 232 14.37 -14.14 -4.23
C PRO A 232 13.63 -14.47 -5.52
N ILE A 233 12.45 -15.06 -5.39
CA ILE A 233 11.51 -15.22 -6.49
C ILE A 233 10.93 -13.84 -6.81
N ARG A 234 11.04 -13.42 -8.07
CA ARG A 234 10.61 -12.10 -8.54
C ARG A 234 9.32 -12.20 -9.35
N ILE A 235 8.24 -11.64 -8.82
CA ILE A 235 6.96 -11.54 -9.49
C ILE A 235 6.78 -10.05 -9.82
N LEU A 236 7.26 -9.66 -11.00
CA LEU A 236 7.29 -8.27 -11.44
C LEU A 236 6.18 -7.99 -12.46
N VAL A 237 5.76 -6.73 -12.56
CA VAL A 237 4.83 -6.28 -13.60
C VAL A 237 5.61 -5.42 -14.58
N LYS A 238 5.42 -5.67 -15.88
CA LYS A 238 5.98 -4.81 -16.93
C LYS A 238 5.60 -3.36 -16.69
N LYS A 239 6.55 -2.45 -16.91
CA LYS A 239 6.32 -1.01 -16.68
C LYS A 239 5.14 -0.45 -17.48
N GLU A 240 4.96 -0.93 -18.71
CA GLU A 240 3.86 -0.55 -19.61
C GLU A 240 2.49 -0.97 -19.07
N GLU A 241 2.45 -2.04 -18.27
CA GLU A 241 1.25 -2.59 -17.64
C GLU A 241 1.08 -2.11 -16.19
N LEU A 242 1.88 -1.15 -15.70
CA LEU A 242 1.65 -0.52 -14.39
C LEU A 242 0.50 0.50 -14.43
N THR A 243 0.01 0.85 -15.63
CA THR A 243 -1.10 1.77 -15.80
C THR A 243 -2.40 1.14 -15.30
N LEU A 244 -3.14 1.90 -14.49
CA LEU A 244 -4.43 1.45 -13.96
C LEU A 244 -5.47 1.63 -15.08
N GLU A 245 -5.73 0.58 -15.87
CA GLU A 245 -6.68 0.58 -17.00
C GLU A 245 -8.10 1.08 -16.62
N GLY A 246 -8.43 1.07 -15.33
CA GLY A 246 -9.69 1.60 -14.80
C GLY A 246 -9.72 3.11 -14.51
N ILE A 247 -8.60 3.83 -14.62
CA ILE A 247 -8.50 5.24 -14.23
C ILE A 247 -8.30 6.13 -15.45
N LYS A 248 -9.31 6.96 -15.76
CA LYS A 248 -9.17 8.03 -16.77
C LYS A 248 -8.35 9.17 -16.19
N GLN A 249 -7.33 9.60 -16.92
CA GLN A 249 -6.38 10.60 -16.44
C GLN A 249 -6.48 11.85 -17.29
N PHE A 250 -6.75 12.98 -16.65
CA PHE A 250 -6.87 14.27 -17.29
C PHE A 250 -5.91 15.30 -16.70
N TYR A 251 -5.60 16.33 -17.47
CA TYR A 251 -5.00 17.56 -16.95
C TYR A 251 -5.89 18.76 -17.26
N ILE A 252 -5.82 19.77 -16.39
CA ILE A 252 -6.34 21.11 -16.63
C ILE A 252 -5.15 22.06 -16.60
N SER A 253 -4.91 22.72 -17.73
CA SER A 253 -3.88 23.74 -17.83
C SER A 253 -4.35 25.00 -17.12
N VAL A 254 -3.60 25.44 -16.11
CA VAL A 254 -3.90 26.61 -15.31
C VAL A 254 -2.74 27.60 -15.47
N ASP A 255 -3.03 28.81 -15.95
CA ASP A 255 -1.98 29.80 -16.22
C ASP A 255 -1.21 30.23 -14.97
N ARG A 256 -1.90 30.29 -13.82
CA ARG A 256 -1.36 30.75 -12.55
C ARG A 256 -1.81 29.89 -11.39
N GLU A 257 -0.97 29.80 -10.37
CA GLU A 257 -1.21 28.99 -9.17
C GLU A 257 -2.50 29.39 -8.43
N ASP A 258 -2.82 30.69 -8.37
CA ASP A 258 -4.01 31.22 -7.72
C ASP A 258 -5.32 30.82 -8.44
N TYR A 259 -5.27 30.53 -9.74
CA TYR A 259 -6.44 30.08 -10.51
C TYR A 259 -6.81 28.63 -10.27
N LYS A 260 -5.93 27.82 -9.64
CA LYS A 260 -6.25 26.44 -9.29
C LYS A 260 -7.43 26.33 -8.33
N PHE A 261 -7.55 27.27 -7.40
CA PHE A 261 -8.66 27.29 -6.44
C PHE A 261 -10.01 27.53 -7.14
N GLU A 262 -10.07 28.51 -8.04
CA GLU A 262 -11.29 28.81 -8.81
C GLU A 262 -11.67 27.61 -9.71
N THR A 263 -10.68 27.02 -10.39
CA THR A 263 -10.84 25.80 -11.19
C THR A 263 -11.42 24.65 -10.36
N LEU A 264 -10.92 24.46 -9.13
CA LEU A 264 -11.42 23.44 -8.21
C LEU A 264 -12.89 23.69 -7.85
N CYS A 265 -13.26 24.93 -7.51
CA CYS A 265 -14.63 25.28 -7.21
C CYS A 265 -15.57 25.05 -8.41
N ASP A 266 -15.12 25.33 -9.63
CA ASP A 266 -15.91 25.11 -10.83
C ASP A 266 -16.12 23.61 -11.12
N LEU A 267 -15.09 22.78 -10.90
CA LEU A 267 -15.24 21.33 -10.95
C LEU A 267 -16.30 20.82 -9.95
N TYR A 268 -16.30 21.36 -8.72
CA TYR A 268 -17.29 20.97 -7.71
C TYR A 268 -18.73 21.36 -8.06
N LYS A 269 -18.96 22.37 -8.91
CA LYS A 269 -20.31 22.75 -9.37
C LYS A 269 -20.85 21.79 -10.42
N VAL A 270 -19.97 21.21 -11.24
CA VAL A 270 -20.33 20.37 -12.38
C VAL A 270 -20.40 18.90 -12.01
N LEU A 271 -19.60 18.46 -11.03
CA LEU A 271 -19.44 17.06 -10.67
C LEU A 271 -20.30 16.66 -9.46
N THR A 272 -21.05 15.58 -9.60
CA THR A 272 -21.72 14.93 -8.46
C THR A 272 -20.74 13.96 -7.81
N ILE A 273 -19.94 14.45 -6.87
CA ILE A 273 -18.83 13.66 -6.33
C ILE A 273 -19.31 12.77 -5.17
N SER A 274 -19.06 11.46 -5.27
CA SER A 274 -19.25 10.53 -4.16
C SER A 274 -18.22 10.79 -3.06
N GLN A 275 -16.94 10.54 -3.37
CA GLN A 275 -15.81 10.89 -2.53
C GLN A 275 -14.60 11.31 -3.37
N CYS A 276 -13.91 12.34 -2.90
CA CYS A 276 -12.74 12.94 -3.54
C CYS A 276 -11.53 12.94 -2.61
N VAL A 277 -10.36 12.68 -3.17
CA VAL A 277 -9.08 12.96 -2.50
C VAL A 277 -8.33 14.04 -3.28
N ILE A 278 -7.96 15.12 -2.59
CA ILE A 278 -7.16 16.21 -3.14
C ILE A 278 -5.74 16.14 -2.56
N PHE A 279 -4.73 16.03 -3.42
CA PHE A 279 -3.33 15.99 -3.02
C PHE A 279 -2.64 17.34 -3.21
N CYS A 280 -1.97 17.80 -2.15
CA CYS A 280 -1.09 18.97 -2.14
C CYS A 280 0.33 18.57 -1.70
N ASN A 281 1.34 19.32 -2.14
CA ASN A 281 2.74 19.00 -1.84
C ASN A 281 3.24 19.52 -0.47
N SER A 282 2.43 20.33 0.23
CA SER A 282 2.82 20.89 1.54
C SER A 282 1.66 20.98 2.52
N ARG A 283 1.99 20.87 3.81
CA ARG A 283 1.02 20.91 4.93
C ARG A 283 0.30 22.26 4.99
N LYS A 284 1.07 23.35 4.90
CA LYS A 284 0.53 24.71 4.85
C LYS A 284 -0.53 24.86 3.75
N LYS A 285 -0.30 24.26 2.60
CA LYS A 285 -1.25 24.34 1.48
C LYS A 285 -2.48 23.46 1.68
N VAL A 286 -2.35 22.31 2.33
CA VAL A 286 -3.49 21.49 2.76
C VAL A 286 -4.40 22.30 3.69
N GLU A 287 -3.83 22.94 4.71
CA GLU A 287 -4.57 23.78 5.68
C GLU A 287 -5.22 25.00 4.99
N GLN A 288 -4.46 25.72 4.16
CA GLN A 288 -4.97 26.89 3.43
C GLN A 288 -6.11 26.52 2.48
N LEU A 289 -5.98 25.42 1.73
CA LEU A 289 -7.02 24.98 0.81
C LEU A 289 -8.27 24.53 1.56
N ALA A 290 -8.10 23.82 2.70
CA ALA A 290 -9.21 23.43 3.56
C ALA A 290 -9.95 24.65 4.11
N GLU A 291 -9.24 25.66 4.58
CA GLU A 291 -9.83 26.91 5.07
C GLU A 291 -10.60 27.65 3.96
N GLN A 292 -10.04 27.74 2.75
CA GLN A 292 -10.68 28.38 1.61
C GLN A 292 -11.95 27.66 1.15
N LEU A 293 -11.95 26.32 1.13
CA LEU A 293 -13.11 25.51 0.76
C LEU A 293 -14.21 25.58 1.83
N ASN A 294 -13.85 25.52 3.12
CA ASN A 294 -14.82 25.70 4.21
C ASN A 294 -15.47 27.09 4.17
N LYS A 295 -14.73 28.16 3.81
CA LYS A 295 -15.29 29.51 3.59
C LYS A 295 -16.27 29.61 2.41
N LYS A 296 -16.26 28.61 1.52
CA LYS A 296 -17.19 28.47 0.39
C LYS A 296 -18.28 27.43 0.67
N ASP A 297 -18.49 27.09 1.94
CA ASP A 297 -19.50 26.13 2.43
C ASP A 297 -19.29 24.69 1.91
N PHE A 298 -18.09 24.34 1.46
CA PHE A 298 -17.74 22.95 1.18
C PHE A 298 -17.32 22.23 2.47
N THR A 299 -18.02 21.14 2.81
CA THR A 299 -17.59 20.26 3.90
C THR A 299 -16.37 19.45 3.47
N VAL A 300 -15.20 19.83 3.98
CA VAL A 300 -13.93 19.18 3.68
C VAL A 300 -13.21 18.75 4.95
N SER A 301 -12.60 17.57 4.91
CA SER A 301 -11.63 17.14 5.93
C SER A 301 -10.22 17.33 5.38
N CYS A 302 -9.26 17.59 6.25
CA CYS A 302 -7.87 17.71 5.85
C CYS A 302 -6.96 16.87 6.76
N MET A 303 -5.92 16.25 6.19
CA MET A 303 -5.01 15.41 6.96
C MET A 303 -3.55 15.52 6.52
N HIS A 304 -2.64 15.69 7.47
CA HIS A 304 -1.18 15.72 7.23
C HIS A 304 -0.38 15.17 8.43
N GLY A 305 0.92 14.93 8.23
CA GLY A 305 1.76 14.18 9.19
C GLY A 305 2.08 14.84 10.53
N GLU A 306 1.75 16.13 10.72
CA GLU A 306 1.96 16.85 11.99
C GLU A 306 0.74 16.86 12.90
N MET A 307 -0.41 16.39 12.42
CA MET A 307 -1.62 16.30 13.21
C MET A 307 -1.50 15.23 14.29
N ASP A 308 -2.24 15.43 15.40
CA ASP A 308 -2.34 14.43 16.43
C ASP A 308 -2.85 13.11 15.81
N PRO A 309 -2.24 11.97 16.16
CA PRO A 309 -2.67 10.70 15.60
C PRO A 309 -4.13 10.34 15.84
N LYS A 310 -4.71 10.79 16.96
CA LYS A 310 -6.14 10.56 17.25
C LYS A 310 -7.03 11.34 16.29
N ASP A 311 -6.65 12.58 15.98
CA ASP A 311 -7.38 13.41 15.02
C ASP A 311 -7.32 12.78 13.63
N ARG A 312 -6.15 12.26 13.23
CA ARG A 312 -5.97 11.53 11.96
C ARG A 312 -6.85 10.29 11.87
N GLU A 313 -6.95 9.52 12.95
CA GLU A 313 -7.81 8.34 13.00
C GLU A 313 -9.29 8.72 12.89
N LEU A 314 -9.72 9.79 13.57
CA LEU A 314 -11.07 10.32 13.48
C LEU A 314 -11.40 10.78 12.05
N ILE A 315 -10.55 11.60 11.44
CA ILE A 315 -10.74 12.08 10.06
C ILE A 315 -10.81 10.92 9.07
N MET A 316 -9.96 9.91 9.24
CA MET A 316 -10.02 8.70 8.41
C MET A 316 -11.29 7.89 8.63
N HIS A 317 -11.80 7.85 9.86
CA HIS A 317 -13.08 7.22 10.15
C HIS A 317 -14.24 7.96 9.46
N GLU A 318 -14.32 9.29 9.62
CA GLU A 318 -15.32 10.15 8.99
C GLU A 318 -15.29 10.07 7.47
N PHE A 319 -14.09 10.01 6.88
CA PHE A 319 -13.95 9.83 5.45
C PHE A 319 -14.41 8.42 5.03
N ARG A 320 -14.03 7.35 5.74
CA ARG A 320 -14.49 5.99 5.38
C ARG A 320 -16.01 5.80 5.51
N THR A 321 -16.65 6.45 6.48
CA THR A 321 -18.11 6.41 6.67
C THR A 321 -18.87 7.36 5.75
N SER A 322 -18.17 8.09 4.87
CA SER A 322 -18.73 9.12 3.99
C SER A 322 -19.39 10.29 4.74
N ALA A 323 -19.09 10.47 6.04
CA ALA A 323 -19.48 11.66 6.78
C ALA A 323 -18.77 12.90 6.23
N SER A 324 -17.53 12.72 5.74
CA SER A 324 -16.84 13.67 4.89
C SER A 324 -16.67 13.09 3.48
N ARG A 325 -17.00 13.89 2.46
CA ARG A 325 -16.89 13.50 1.05
C ARG A 325 -15.58 13.96 0.40
N VAL A 326 -14.88 14.90 1.01
CA VAL A 326 -13.66 15.49 0.44
C VAL A 326 -12.54 15.42 1.46
N LEU A 327 -11.45 14.77 1.09
CA LEU A 327 -10.24 14.69 1.90
C LEU A 327 -9.07 15.40 1.21
N ILE A 328 -8.54 16.43 1.85
CA ILE A 328 -7.36 17.17 1.38
C ILE A 328 -6.14 16.68 2.15
N THR A 329 -5.08 16.30 1.45
CA THR A 329 -3.94 15.65 2.11
C THR A 329 -2.61 15.82 1.39
N THR A 330 -1.53 15.48 2.07
CA THR A 330 -0.20 15.34 1.47
C THR A 330 0.05 13.90 1.01
N ASP A 331 1.25 13.62 0.51
CA ASP A 331 1.67 12.25 0.15
C ASP A 331 1.65 11.23 1.30
N LEU A 332 1.33 11.66 2.53
CA LEU A 332 1.12 10.76 3.67
C LEU A 332 0.08 9.68 3.34
N LEU A 333 -0.97 10.02 2.59
CA LEU A 333 -2.05 9.10 2.23
C LEU A 333 -1.98 8.58 0.80
N ALA A 334 -0.94 8.94 0.05
CA ALA A 334 -0.78 8.44 -1.31
C ALA A 334 -0.63 6.91 -1.30
N ARG A 335 -0.09 6.32 -0.23
CA ARG A 335 0.24 4.89 -0.14
C ARG A 335 -0.62 4.12 0.86
N GLY A 336 -0.89 2.85 0.56
CA GLY A 336 -1.44 1.89 1.51
C GLY A 336 -2.89 2.05 2.00
N ILE A 337 -3.43 3.27 2.07
CA ILE A 337 -4.73 3.52 2.73
C ILE A 337 -5.93 3.06 1.90
N ASP A 338 -6.86 2.35 2.54
CA ASP A 338 -8.09 1.84 1.95
C ASP A 338 -9.26 2.80 2.07
N VAL A 339 -9.67 3.30 0.90
CA VAL A 339 -10.77 4.26 0.69
C VAL A 339 -11.54 3.84 -0.57
N HIS A 340 -12.26 2.72 -0.47
CA HIS A 340 -12.90 2.04 -1.61
C HIS A 340 -13.86 2.91 -2.44
N HIS A 341 -14.45 3.95 -1.84
CA HIS A 341 -15.52 4.75 -2.45
C HIS A 341 -15.02 6.03 -3.15
N VAL A 342 -13.69 6.21 -3.25
CA VAL A 342 -13.08 7.33 -3.97
C VAL A 342 -13.21 7.09 -5.48
N SER A 343 -14.00 7.94 -6.13
CA SER A 343 -14.16 7.95 -7.59
C SER A 343 -13.26 8.99 -8.26
N LEU A 344 -12.90 10.05 -7.52
CA LEU A 344 -12.15 11.18 -8.04
C LEU A 344 -10.88 11.44 -7.22
N VAL A 345 -9.75 11.56 -7.91
CA VAL A 345 -8.49 12.05 -7.34
C VAL A 345 -8.12 13.36 -8.04
N ILE A 346 -7.84 14.40 -7.26
CA ILE A 346 -7.35 15.67 -7.78
C ILE A 346 -5.91 15.88 -7.30
N ASN A 347 -4.97 15.91 -8.23
CA ASN A 347 -3.63 16.41 -7.97
C ASN A 347 -3.66 17.94 -8.10
N PHE A 348 -3.97 18.62 -6.99
CA PHE A 348 -3.92 20.08 -6.93
C PHE A 348 -2.47 20.56 -7.16
N ASP A 349 -1.52 19.79 -6.64
CA ASP A 349 -0.13 19.85 -7.03
C ASP A 349 0.28 18.55 -7.71
N LEU A 350 1.03 18.61 -8.80
CA LEU A 350 1.69 17.43 -9.34
C LEU A 350 2.69 16.87 -8.31
N PRO A 351 2.82 15.53 -8.20
CA PRO A 351 3.74 14.92 -7.24
C PRO A 351 5.19 15.28 -7.57
N ARG A 352 6.00 15.50 -6.53
CA ARG A 352 7.43 15.80 -6.68
C ARG A 352 8.23 14.64 -7.27
N HIS A 353 7.79 13.42 -6.99
CA HIS A 353 8.39 12.18 -7.47
C HIS A 353 7.37 11.44 -8.33
N LYS A 354 7.77 11.03 -9.53
CA LYS A 354 6.92 10.31 -10.49
C LYS A 354 6.35 9.01 -9.90
N GLU A 355 7.07 8.35 -9.00
CA GLU A 355 6.65 7.14 -8.28
C GLU A 355 5.36 7.40 -7.48
N ASN A 356 5.23 8.59 -6.87
CA ASN A 356 4.06 8.96 -6.08
C ASN A 356 2.80 9.17 -6.95
N TYR A 357 2.95 9.44 -8.25
CA TYR A 357 1.80 9.68 -9.14
C TYR A 357 0.85 8.48 -9.16
N LEU A 358 1.39 7.28 -9.40
CA LEU A 358 0.59 6.04 -9.45
C LEU A 358 -0.09 5.75 -8.10
N HIS A 359 0.63 6.03 -7.00
CA HIS A 359 0.12 5.86 -5.64
C HIS A 359 -1.08 6.78 -5.36
N ARG A 360 -0.97 8.06 -5.71
CA ARG A 360 -2.03 9.06 -5.59
C ARG A 360 -3.27 8.67 -6.41
N ILE A 361 -3.12 8.45 -7.71
CA ILE A 361 -4.28 8.18 -8.57
C ILE A 361 -4.94 6.82 -8.24
N GLY A 362 -4.13 5.84 -7.82
CA GLY A 362 -4.60 4.53 -7.35
C GLY A 362 -5.34 4.54 -6.00
N ARG A 363 -5.62 5.72 -5.45
CA ARG A 363 -6.69 5.86 -4.43
C ARG A 363 -8.08 5.67 -5.04
N SER A 364 -8.25 6.02 -6.31
CA SER A 364 -9.45 5.69 -7.09
C SER A 364 -9.28 4.37 -7.85
N GLY A 365 -10.36 3.87 -8.45
CA GLY A 365 -10.31 2.75 -9.39
C GLY A 365 -9.93 1.38 -8.79
N ARG A 366 -10.15 1.19 -7.48
CA ARG A 366 -9.83 -0.08 -6.80
C ARG A 366 -10.76 -1.21 -7.22
N TYR A 367 -10.24 -2.43 -7.26
CA TYR A 367 -10.98 -3.66 -7.58
C TYR A 367 -11.77 -3.58 -8.90
N GLY A 368 -11.18 -2.96 -9.93
CA GLY A 368 -11.79 -2.84 -11.25
C GLY A 368 -12.91 -1.79 -11.35
N ARG A 369 -13.11 -0.96 -10.32
CA ARG A 369 -13.97 0.23 -10.41
C ARG A 369 -13.36 1.24 -11.38
N LYS A 370 -14.22 2.04 -12.00
CA LYS A 370 -13.76 3.19 -12.79
C LYS A 370 -13.37 4.32 -11.82
N GLY A 371 -12.30 5.03 -12.15
CA GLY A 371 -11.84 6.21 -11.44
C GLY A 371 -11.46 7.33 -12.39
N VAL A 372 -11.41 8.54 -11.88
CA VAL A 372 -10.93 9.72 -12.61
C VAL A 372 -9.82 10.39 -11.80
N ALA A 373 -8.74 10.72 -12.47
CA ALA A 373 -7.65 11.52 -11.92
C ALA A 373 -7.52 12.83 -12.71
N ILE A 374 -7.59 13.96 -12.03
CA ILE A 374 -7.44 15.30 -12.63
C ILE A 374 -6.16 15.94 -12.08
N ASN A 375 -5.31 16.40 -12.98
CA ASN A 375 -4.05 17.06 -12.66
C ASN A 375 -4.16 18.55 -12.95
N PHE A 376 -3.92 19.41 -11.96
CA PHE A 376 -3.76 20.83 -12.22
C PHE A 376 -2.30 21.11 -12.60
N VAL A 377 -2.12 21.69 -13.78
CA VAL A 377 -0.82 21.82 -14.42
C VAL A 377 -0.58 23.29 -14.73
N THR A 378 0.44 23.88 -14.12
CA THR A 378 0.94 25.20 -14.52
C THR A 378 1.98 25.08 -15.63
N LYS A 379 2.42 26.21 -16.19
CA LYS A 379 3.46 26.25 -17.23
C LYS A 379 4.75 25.56 -16.78
N ASP A 380 5.10 25.69 -15.49
CA ASP A 380 6.29 25.08 -14.91
C ASP A 380 6.15 23.56 -14.74
N ASP A 381 4.92 23.07 -14.62
CA ASP A 381 4.61 21.66 -14.38
C ASP A 381 4.57 20.80 -15.65
N VAL A 382 4.48 21.43 -16.85
CA VAL A 382 4.32 20.72 -18.13
C VAL A 382 5.42 19.68 -18.34
N ARG A 383 6.67 20.02 -18.01
CA ARG A 383 7.79 19.09 -18.13
C ARG A 383 7.61 17.86 -17.23
N SER A 384 7.23 18.09 -15.97
CA SER A 384 6.99 17.03 -14.99
C SER A 384 5.86 16.10 -15.42
N LEU A 385 4.76 16.65 -15.98
CA LEU A 385 3.66 15.85 -16.52
C LEU A 385 4.13 14.94 -17.66
N ARG A 386 4.90 15.49 -18.62
CA ARG A 386 5.45 14.70 -19.74
C ARG A 386 6.42 13.62 -19.28
N GLU A 387 7.21 13.90 -18.25
CA GLU A 387 8.08 12.90 -17.63
C GLU A 387 7.28 11.76 -16.98
N ILE A 388 6.13 12.05 -16.35
CA ILE A 388 5.20 11.04 -15.81
C ILE A 388 4.59 10.19 -16.93
N GLU A 389 4.04 10.83 -17.98
CA GLU A 389 3.48 10.13 -19.16
C GLU A 389 4.49 9.16 -19.76
N LYS A 390 5.72 9.65 -20.02
CA LYS A 390 6.80 8.84 -20.57
C LYS A 390 7.23 7.71 -19.65
N PHE A 391 7.28 7.96 -18.33
CA PHE A 391 7.75 6.97 -17.37
C PHE A 391 6.80 5.78 -17.23
N TYR A 392 5.49 6.03 -17.23
CA TYR A 392 4.47 4.99 -17.13
C TYR A 392 3.90 4.54 -18.48
N SER A 393 4.35 5.13 -19.59
CA SER A 393 3.77 4.88 -20.92
C SER A 393 2.24 5.07 -20.94
N THR A 394 1.76 6.11 -20.24
CA THR A 394 0.34 6.46 -20.14
C THR A 394 0.04 7.73 -20.93
N SER A 395 -1.22 7.91 -21.31
CA SER A 395 -1.72 9.19 -21.82
C SER A 395 -2.48 9.93 -20.73
N ILE A 396 -2.19 11.23 -20.57
CA ILE A 396 -2.95 12.15 -19.73
C ILE A 396 -3.55 13.20 -20.67
N GLU A 397 -4.86 13.09 -20.91
CA GLU A 397 -5.55 13.92 -21.89
C GLU A 397 -5.94 15.27 -21.31
N GLU A 398 -6.17 16.27 -22.17
CA GLU A 398 -6.78 17.52 -21.71
C GLU A 398 -8.21 17.25 -21.22
N CYS A 399 -8.57 17.83 -20.08
CA CYS A 399 -9.88 17.61 -19.47
C CYS A 399 -11.00 18.05 -20.44
N PRO A 400 -11.93 17.16 -20.82
CA PRO A 400 -13.04 17.55 -21.67
C PRO A 400 -14.04 18.41 -20.91
N ASN A 401 -14.78 19.25 -21.64
CA ASN A 401 -15.83 20.10 -21.07
C ASN A 401 -16.96 19.27 -20.40
N ASN A 402 -17.20 18.03 -20.86
CA ASN A 402 -18.25 17.14 -20.36
C ASN A 402 -17.73 16.12 -19.33
N ILE A 403 -16.84 16.53 -18.41
CA ILE A 403 -16.27 15.61 -17.42
C ILE A 403 -17.31 14.96 -16.49
N ALA A 404 -18.48 15.59 -16.32
CA ALA A 404 -19.59 15.03 -15.54
C ALA A 404 -20.11 13.68 -16.07
N GLU A 405 -19.96 13.38 -17.36
CA GLU A 405 -20.41 12.11 -17.94
C GLU A 405 -19.42 10.95 -17.71
N LEU A 406 -18.23 11.27 -17.19
CA LEU A 406 -17.12 10.34 -17.02
C LEU A 406 -16.96 9.81 -15.58
N ILE A 407 -17.65 10.42 -14.62
CA ILE A 407 -17.63 10.15 -13.18
C ILE A 407 -18.99 9.61 -12.78
#